data_AF-A0A8I0GB24-F1
#
_entry.id   AF-A0A8I0GB24-F1
#
_cell.length_a   1.000
_cell.length_b   1.000
_cell.length_c   1.000
_cell.angle_alpha   90.00
_cell.angle_beta   90.00
_cell.angle_gamma   90.00
#
_symmetry.space_group_name_H-M   'P 1'
#
loop_
_entity.id
_entity.type
_entity.pdbx_description
1 polymer ?
#
loop_
_entity_poly.entity_id
_entity_poly.type
_entity_poly.pdbx_seq_one_letter_code
_entity_poly.pdbx_strand_id
1 'polypeptide(L)'
;MSRTPYTRLRIEGFRKAEASLRLEGMDPSGTPLYESIKARIISGDLTYEQGRSEILAYYTKADTAGPVTVGEMLTEEFLKPLSMSHDELAEAMGICRQDIEDIIYGMRRLRDDEDFWSNLQKLQGRKEKRSK
;
A
#
# COMPACT_ATOMS: atom_id res chain seq x y z
N MET A 1 -23.67 -20.66 34.44
CA MET A 1 -23.26 -21.22 33.13
C MET A 1 -21.77 -21.53 33.19
N SER A 2 -21.43 -22.81 33.08
CA SER A 2 -20.07 -23.34 33.12
C SER A 2 -19.25 -22.83 31.94
N ARG A 3 -18.17 -22.09 32.20
CA ARG A 3 -17.16 -21.73 31.19
C ARG A 3 -16.53 -23.03 30.70
N THR A 4 -16.91 -23.48 29.51
CA THR A 4 -16.40 -24.73 28.94
C THR A 4 -14.88 -24.61 28.72
N PRO A 5 -14.10 -25.71 28.81
CA PRO A 5 -12.67 -25.70 28.51
C PRO A 5 -12.34 -25.11 27.13
N TYR A 6 -13.29 -25.24 26.19
CA TYR A 6 -13.25 -24.71 24.83
C TYR A 6 -13.10 -23.19 24.78
N THR A 7 -13.83 -22.45 25.64
CA THR A 7 -13.70 -20.98 25.73
C THR A 7 -12.29 -20.54 26.14
N ARG A 8 -11.61 -21.28 27.04
CA ARG A 8 -10.24 -20.94 27.45
C ARG A 8 -9.24 -21.13 26.33
N LEU A 9 -9.36 -22.22 25.57
CA LEU A 9 -8.50 -22.49 24.41
C LEU A 9 -8.69 -21.43 23.31
N ARG A 10 -9.93 -20.98 23.07
CA ARG A 10 -10.23 -19.89 22.12
C ARG A 10 -9.64 -18.56 22.57
N ILE A 11 -9.74 -18.22 23.87
CA ILE A 11 -9.13 -17.01 24.44
C ILE A 11 -7.61 -17.03 24.29
N GLU A 12 -6.96 -18.16 24.59
CA GLU A 12 -5.51 -18.27 24.47
C GLU A 12 -5.04 -18.23 23.01
N GLY A 13 -5.75 -18.90 22.10
CA GLY A 13 -5.50 -18.84 20.66
C GLY A 13 -5.60 -17.41 20.14
N PHE A 14 -6.63 -16.67 20.56
CA PHE A 14 -6.80 -15.28 20.19
C PHE A 14 -5.70 -14.36 20.76
N ARG A 15 -5.28 -14.58 22.02
CA ARG A 15 -4.18 -13.81 22.62
C ARG A 15 -2.84 -14.02 21.89
N LYS A 16 -2.58 -15.24 21.42
CA LYS A 16 -1.39 -15.57 20.61
C LYS A 16 -1.43 -14.89 19.24
N ALA A 17 -2.61 -14.85 18.62
CA ALA A 17 -2.83 -14.18 17.34
C ALA A 17 -2.60 -12.67 17.40
N GLU A 18 -3.17 -12.04 18.41
CA GLU A 18 -3.04 -10.61 18.67
C GLU A 18 -1.56 -10.25 18.87
N ALA A 19 -0.79 -11.10 19.56
CA ALA A 19 0.65 -10.95 19.67
C ALA A 19 1.38 -11.12 18.32
N SER A 20 1.00 -12.09 17.48
CA SER A 20 1.58 -12.28 16.15
C SER A 20 1.32 -11.10 15.21
N LEU A 21 0.11 -10.54 15.22
CA LEU A 21 -0.23 -9.39 14.37
C LEU A 21 0.52 -8.12 14.81
N ARG A 22 0.71 -7.94 16.13
CA ARG A 22 1.57 -6.86 16.67
C ARG A 22 3.04 -7.00 16.23
N LEU A 23 3.55 -8.23 16.07
CA LEU A 23 4.89 -8.47 15.54
C LEU A 23 4.99 -8.19 14.02
N GLU A 24 3.88 -8.30 13.28
CA GLU A 24 3.76 -7.87 11.87
C GLU A 24 3.59 -6.34 11.73
N GLY A 25 3.67 -5.57 12.82
CA GLY A 25 3.60 -4.10 12.81
C GLY A 25 2.20 -3.52 12.68
N MET A 26 1.15 -4.35 12.73
CA MET A 26 -0.24 -3.92 12.70
C MET A 26 -0.90 -4.09 14.09
N ASP A 27 -1.52 -3.03 14.62
CA ASP A 27 -2.35 -3.13 15.83
C ASP A 27 -3.82 -2.77 15.52
N PRO A 28 -4.69 -3.76 15.26
CA PRO A 28 -6.12 -3.51 15.01
C PRO A 28 -6.96 -3.39 16.30
N SER A 29 -6.33 -3.48 17.48
CA SER A 29 -7.03 -3.50 18.77
C SER A 29 -7.84 -2.22 18.97
N GLY A 30 -9.05 -2.34 19.52
CA GLY A 30 -9.94 -1.20 19.75
C GLY A 30 -10.75 -0.74 18.53
N THR A 31 -10.59 -1.38 17.36
CA THR A 31 -11.51 -1.14 16.24
C THR A 31 -12.82 -1.92 16.39
N PRO A 32 -13.98 -1.38 15.96
CA PRO A 32 -15.26 -2.09 16.02
C PRO A 32 -15.25 -3.44 15.29
N LEU A 33 -14.50 -3.54 14.20
CA LEU A 33 -14.32 -4.77 13.43
C LEU A 33 -13.58 -5.83 14.24
N TYR A 34 -12.45 -5.45 14.84
CA TYR A 34 -11.61 -6.35 15.62
C TYR A 34 -12.36 -6.93 16.83
N GLU A 35 -13.08 -6.08 17.59
CA GLU A 35 -13.84 -6.53 18.76
C GLU A 35 -15.01 -7.44 18.38
N SER A 36 -15.66 -7.20 17.23
CA SER A 36 -16.70 -8.07 16.68
C SER A 36 -16.15 -9.47 16.32
N ILE A 37 -15.02 -9.52 15.61
CA ILE A 37 -14.36 -10.78 15.22
C ILE A 37 -13.89 -11.53 16.47
N LYS A 38 -13.32 -10.83 17.45
CA LYS A 38 -12.92 -11.39 18.75
C LYS A 38 -14.09 -12.06 19.47
N ALA A 39 -15.23 -11.38 19.57
CA ALA A 39 -16.43 -11.92 20.20
C ALA A 39 -16.91 -13.20 19.51
N ARG A 40 -16.94 -13.21 18.16
CA ARG A 40 -17.34 -14.38 17.37
C ARG A 40 -16.39 -15.57 17.54
N ILE A 41 -15.07 -15.35 17.60
CA ILE A 41 -14.10 -16.43 17.88
C ILE A 41 -14.27 -17.00 19.29
N ILE A 42 -14.48 -16.14 20.28
CA ILE A 42 -14.68 -16.56 21.67
C ILE A 42 -15.99 -17.36 21.82
N SER A 43 -17.05 -16.96 21.11
CA SER A 43 -18.33 -17.66 21.09
C SER A 43 -18.28 -19.02 20.36
N GLY A 44 -17.29 -19.21 19.47
CA GLY A 44 -17.14 -20.41 18.65
C GLY A 44 -17.82 -20.31 17.28
N ASP A 45 -18.53 -19.23 16.99
CA ASP A 45 -19.19 -18.95 15.70
C ASP A 45 -18.19 -18.75 14.54
N LEU A 46 -16.95 -18.42 14.88
CA LEU A 46 -15.87 -18.20 13.92
C LEU A 46 -14.62 -18.95 14.37
N THR A 47 -13.93 -19.58 13.42
CA THR A 47 -12.62 -20.17 13.72
C THR A 47 -11.55 -19.08 13.80
N TYR A 48 -10.46 -19.42 14.48
CA TYR A 48 -9.32 -18.53 14.62
C TYR A 48 -8.74 -18.11 13.25
N GLU A 49 -8.45 -19.08 12.38
CA GLU A 49 -7.90 -18.83 11.05
C GLU A 49 -8.82 -17.94 10.22
N GLN A 50 -10.14 -18.19 10.25
CA GLN A 50 -11.12 -17.36 9.54
C GLN A 50 -11.11 -15.91 10.03
N GLY A 51 -11.09 -15.68 11.35
CA GLY A 51 -11.06 -14.33 11.87
C GLY A 51 -9.74 -13.61 11.61
N ARG A 52 -8.60 -14.31 11.63
CA ARG A 52 -7.32 -13.74 11.20
C ARG A 52 -7.35 -13.34 9.73
N SER A 53 -7.89 -14.19 8.86
CA SER A 53 -8.07 -13.86 7.44
C SER A 53 -9.02 -12.67 7.22
N GLU A 54 -10.11 -12.55 7.98
CA GLU A 54 -11.02 -11.40 7.90
C GLU A 54 -10.35 -10.09 8.31
N ILE A 55 -9.59 -10.10 9.42
CA ILE A 55 -8.82 -8.93 9.87
C ILE A 55 -7.77 -8.57 8.83
N LEU A 56 -6.97 -9.53 8.40
CA LEU A 56 -5.92 -9.31 7.40
C LEU A 56 -6.52 -8.76 6.11
N ALA A 57 -7.56 -9.38 5.57
CA ALA A 57 -8.21 -8.92 4.34
C ALA A 57 -8.77 -7.50 4.46
N TYR A 58 -9.27 -7.07 5.62
CA TYR A 58 -9.75 -5.71 5.81
C TYR A 58 -8.62 -4.67 5.70
N TYR A 59 -7.47 -4.93 6.32
CA TYR A 59 -6.33 -4.02 6.27
C TYR A 59 -5.56 -4.12 4.96
N THR A 60 -5.45 -5.31 4.38
CA THR A 60 -4.86 -5.51 3.05
C THR A 60 -5.75 -4.97 1.93
N LYS A 61 -7.07 -4.83 2.12
CA LYS A 61 -7.94 -4.14 1.13
C LYS A 61 -7.50 -2.69 0.91
N ALA A 62 -6.92 -2.02 1.90
CA ALA A 62 -6.33 -0.70 1.70
C ALA A 62 -5.04 -0.74 0.84
N ASP A 63 -4.32 -1.88 0.85
CA ASP A 63 -3.12 -2.16 0.05
C ASP A 63 -3.42 -2.88 -1.29
N THR A 64 -4.69 -2.98 -1.71
CA THR A 64 -5.01 -3.57 -3.03
C THR A 64 -4.67 -2.64 -4.19
N ALA A 65 -4.44 -1.35 -3.93
CA ALA A 65 -3.53 -0.58 -4.76
C ALA A 65 -2.12 -1.01 -4.34
N GLY A 66 -1.46 -1.84 -5.15
CA GLY A 66 -0.08 -2.24 -4.87
C GLY A 66 0.84 -1.03 -4.62
N PRO A 67 2.12 -1.26 -4.26
CA PRO A 67 3.06 -0.16 -4.08
C PRO A 67 2.99 0.78 -5.28
N VAL A 68 2.75 2.07 -5.01
CA VAL A 68 2.61 3.11 -6.05
C VAL A 68 3.79 2.96 -7.01
N THR A 69 3.47 2.67 -8.26
CA THR A 69 4.49 2.47 -9.28
C THR A 69 5.12 3.83 -9.61
N VAL A 70 6.37 3.83 -10.05
CA VAL A 70 6.99 5.09 -10.50
C VAL A 70 6.19 5.69 -11.68
N GLY A 71 5.57 4.84 -12.51
CA GLY A 71 4.65 5.28 -13.56
C GLY A 71 3.45 6.07 -13.05
N GLU A 72 2.78 5.57 -12.01
CA GLU A 72 1.68 6.28 -11.34
C GLU A 72 2.17 7.58 -10.71
N MET A 73 3.32 7.57 -10.04
CA MET A 73 3.92 8.79 -9.45
C MET A 73 4.20 9.85 -10.53
N LEU A 74 4.82 9.47 -11.65
CA LEU A 74 5.09 10.38 -12.76
C LEU A 74 3.81 10.95 -13.36
N THR A 75 2.75 10.13 -13.45
CA THR A 75 1.47 10.55 -14.02
C THR A 75 0.75 11.54 -13.11
N GLU A 76 0.61 11.21 -11.82
CA GLU A 76 -0.15 12.02 -10.87
C GLU A 76 0.60 13.28 -10.42
N GLU A 77 1.93 13.24 -10.30
CA GLU A 77 2.70 14.37 -9.76
C GLU A 77 3.29 15.30 -10.84
N PHE A 78 3.47 14.80 -12.07
CA PHE A 78 4.13 15.57 -13.13
C PHE A 78 3.24 15.79 -14.34
N LEU A 79 2.80 14.73 -15.01
CA LEU A 79 2.08 14.85 -16.29
C LEU A 79 0.76 15.61 -16.13
N LYS A 80 -0.07 15.22 -15.15
CA LYS A 80 -1.36 15.88 -14.91
C LYS A 80 -1.20 17.32 -14.39
N PRO A 81 -0.41 17.60 -13.32
CA PRO A 81 -0.35 18.94 -12.77
C PRO A 81 0.36 19.94 -13.69
N LEU A 82 1.37 19.48 -14.45
CA LEU A 82 2.14 20.34 -15.36
C LEU A 82 1.56 20.40 -16.78
N SER A 83 0.43 19.70 -17.04
CA SER A 83 -0.15 19.53 -18.38
C SER A 83 0.91 19.14 -19.42
N MET A 84 1.77 18.20 -19.03
CA MET A 84 2.95 17.79 -19.79
C MET A 84 2.69 16.48 -20.52
N SER A 85 3.22 16.37 -21.73
CA SER A 85 3.16 15.13 -22.53
C SER A 85 4.30 14.17 -22.19
N HIS A 86 4.16 12.89 -22.58
CA HIS A 86 5.24 11.90 -22.46
C HIS A 86 6.50 12.31 -23.23
N ASP A 87 6.35 12.99 -24.38
CA ASP A 87 7.47 13.50 -25.18
C ASP A 87 8.25 14.58 -24.43
N GLU A 88 7.56 15.56 -23.85
CA GLU A 88 8.21 16.62 -23.07
C GLU A 88 8.93 16.08 -21.83
N LEU A 89 8.34 15.07 -21.18
CA LEU A 89 8.99 14.39 -20.05
C LEU A 89 10.22 13.61 -20.52
N ALA A 90 10.13 12.88 -21.63
CA ALA A 90 11.25 12.14 -22.20
C ALA A 90 12.41 13.07 -22.59
N GLU A 91 12.13 14.18 -23.25
CA GLU A 91 13.12 15.21 -23.60
C GLU A 91 13.82 15.78 -22.37
N ALA A 92 13.07 16.09 -21.31
CA ALA A 92 13.63 16.62 -20.07
C ALA A 92 14.58 15.62 -19.37
N MET A 93 14.29 14.34 -19.52
CA MET A 93 15.01 13.24 -18.87
C MET A 93 16.16 12.71 -19.75
N GLY A 94 16.21 13.09 -21.03
CA GLY A 94 17.22 12.64 -21.97
C GLY A 94 17.07 11.17 -22.38
N ILE A 95 15.88 10.59 -22.22
CA ILE A 95 15.55 9.21 -22.60
C ILE A 95 14.46 9.20 -23.68
N CYS A 96 14.20 8.06 -24.32
CA CYS A 96 13.20 8.01 -25.38
C CYS A 96 11.77 7.95 -24.81
N ARG A 97 10.77 8.47 -25.55
CA ARG A 97 9.36 8.39 -25.15
C ARG A 97 8.93 6.95 -24.83
N GLN A 98 9.42 5.98 -25.60
CA GLN A 98 9.09 4.56 -25.37
C GLN A 98 9.57 4.10 -23.99
N ASP A 99 10.74 4.55 -23.52
CA ASP A 99 11.22 4.21 -22.18
C ASP A 99 10.32 4.81 -21.10
N ILE A 100 9.88 6.06 -21.27
CA ILE A 100 8.90 6.70 -20.37
C ILE A 100 7.57 5.95 -20.37
N GLU A 101 7.07 5.56 -21.54
CA GLU A 101 5.82 4.79 -21.65
C GLU A 101 5.95 3.41 -21.02
N ASP A 102 7.06 2.72 -21.23
CA ASP A 102 7.32 1.43 -20.60
C ASP A 102 7.34 1.56 -19.07
N ILE A 103 7.86 2.65 -18.52
CA ILE A 103 7.86 2.94 -17.08
C ILE A 103 6.44 3.26 -16.59
N ILE A 104 5.70 4.10 -17.32
CA ILE A 104 4.34 4.53 -16.97
C ILE A 104 3.37 3.35 -16.96
N TYR A 105 3.45 2.48 -17.98
CA TYR A 105 2.62 1.29 -18.08
C TYR A 105 3.16 0.09 -17.28
N GLY A 106 4.24 0.28 -16.51
CA GLY A 106 4.82 -0.76 -15.66
C GLY A 106 5.47 -1.91 -16.42
N MET A 107 5.72 -1.75 -17.72
CA MET A 107 6.44 -2.71 -18.57
C MET A 107 7.96 -2.71 -18.30
N ARG A 108 8.48 -1.65 -17.68
CA ARG A 108 9.88 -1.52 -17.28
C ARG A 108 10.01 -0.95 -15.87
N ARG A 109 10.88 -1.55 -15.06
CA ARG A 109 11.35 -0.93 -13.81
C ARG A 109 12.43 0.08 -14.13
N LEU A 110 12.33 1.27 -13.54
CA LEU A 110 13.47 2.17 -13.46
C LEU A 110 14.61 1.46 -12.72
N ARG A 111 15.79 1.46 -13.34
CA ARG A 111 17.02 1.10 -12.66
C ARG A 111 17.36 2.27 -11.72
N ASP A 112 18.21 2.06 -10.71
CA ASP A 112 18.63 3.11 -9.75
C ASP A 112 19.49 4.20 -10.44
N ASP A 113 18.91 4.89 -11.43
CA ASP A 113 19.54 5.91 -12.25
C ASP A 113 19.42 7.25 -11.52
N GLU A 114 20.43 7.59 -10.73
CA GLU A 114 20.56 8.89 -10.03
C GLU A 114 20.37 10.10 -10.97
N ASP A 115 20.81 9.96 -12.23
CA ASP A 115 20.65 10.98 -13.26
C ASP A 115 19.18 11.22 -13.62
N PHE A 116 18.35 10.17 -13.56
CA PHE A 116 16.91 10.27 -13.81
C PHE A 116 16.27 11.20 -12.77
N TRP A 117 16.44 10.89 -11.48
CA TRP A 117 15.86 11.70 -10.40
C TRP A 117 16.40 13.14 -10.38
N SER A 118 17.70 13.31 -10.67
CA SER A 118 18.32 14.63 -10.77
C SER A 118 17.73 15.49 -11.90
N ASN A 119 17.40 14.90 -13.05
CA ASN A 119 16.77 15.62 -14.17
C ASN A 119 15.31 15.96 -13.89
N LEU A 120 14.58 15.05 -13.24
CA LEU A 120 13.20 15.27 -12.83
C LEU A 120 13.06 16.46 -11.87
N GLN A 121 13.98 16.57 -10.91
CA GLN A 121 14.00 17.69 -9.96
C GLN A 121 14.32 19.04 -10.65
N LYS A 122 15.25 19.04 -11.61
CA LYS A 122 15.56 20.24 -12.42
C LYS A 122 14.35 20.70 -13.24
N LEU A 123 13.51 19.76 -13.70
CA LEU A 123 12.31 20.06 -14.49
C LEU A 123 11.24 20.80 -13.66
N GLN A 124 10.95 20.33 -12.44
CA GLN A 124 10.05 21.03 -11.51
C GLN A 124 10.51 22.47 -11.27
N GLY A 125 11.79 22.67 -10.95
CA GLY A 125 12.34 24.01 -10.71
C GLY A 125 12.29 24.95 -11.93
N ARG A 126 12.21 24.41 -13.16
CA ARG A 126 12.02 25.21 -14.38
C ARG A 126 10.56 25.57 -14.63
N LYS A 127 9.63 24.64 -14.41
CA LYS A 127 8.19 24.85 -14.66
C LYS A 127 7.55 25.72 -13.57
N GLU A 128 7.98 25.61 -12.32
CA GLU A 128 7.52 26.49 -11.23
C GLU A 128 7.88 27.97 -11.50
N LYS A 129 9.06 28.22 -12.07
CA LYS A 129 9.49 29.57 -12.48
C LYS A 129 8.75 30.15 -13.68
N ARG A 130 8.04 29.32 -14.45
CA ARG A 130 7.20 29.76 -15.59
C ARG A 130 5.74 30.02 -15.20
N SER A 131 5.30 29.55 -14.02
CA SER A 131 3.94 29.81 -13.49
C SER A 131 3.86 31.03 -12.56
N LYS A 132 4.94 31.79 -12.40
CA LYS A 132 4.98 33.10 -11.74
C LYS A 132 5.13 34.19 -12.77
#